data_AF-A0A961BUN6-F1
#
_entry.id   AF-A0A961BUN6-F1
#
_cell.length_a   1.000
_cell.length_b   1.000
_cell.length_c   1.000
_cell.angle_alpha   90.00
_cell.angle_beta   90.00
_cell.angle_gamma   90.00
#
_symmetry.space_group_name_H-M   'P 1'
#
loop_
_entity.id
_entity.type
_entity.pdbx_description
1 polymer ?
#
loop_
_entity_poly.entity_id
_entity_poly.type
_entity_poly.pdbx_seq_one_letter_code
_entity_poly.pdbx_strand_id
1 'polypeptide(L)'
;MSGGRRVAAGYFALQAVCGLILWSAIALSSTVRSGFDLVEGRPAVTDAYFFADLVAVAASAATAWGAWRDRRWAVVAAGITVGTVVYPTVYLVAWVALDGTASPALAVMVPTTVLSVWASWLLWRAEQPHAVR
;
A
#
# COMPACT_ATOMS: atom_id res chain seq x y z
N MET A 1 -15.78 -7.09 -17.28
CA MET A 1 -15.15 -6.59 -16.03
C MET A 1 -16.16 -5.74 -15.27
N SER A 2 -16.49 -6.09 -14.02
CA SER A 2 -17.45 -5.33 -13.20
C SER A 2 -16.92 -3.94 -12.83
N GLY A 3 -17.82 -3.02 -12.45
CA GLY A 3 -17.44 -1.67 -12.02
C GLY A 3 -16.47 -1.67 -10.84
N GLY A 4 -16.75 -2.47 -9.80
CA GLY A 4 -15.88 -2.61 -8.62
C GLY A 4 -14.48 -3.14 -8.96
N ARG A 5 -14.37 -4.12 -9.87
CA ARG A 5 -13.07 -4.64 -10.32
C ARG A 5 -12.27 -3.60 -11.09
N ARG A 6 -12.91 -2.78 -11.94
CA ARG A 6 -12.26 -1.67 -12.66
C ARG A 6 -11.67 -0.64 -11.70
N VAL A 7 -12.44 -0.24 -10.70
CA VAL A 7 -12.00 0.73 -9.69
C VAL A 7 -10.82 0.17 -8.88
N ALA A 8 -10.92 -1.08 -8.42
CA ALA A 8 -9.84 -1.73 -7.70
C ALA A 8 -8.55 -1.83 -8.55
N ALA A 9 -8.68 -2.25 -9.81
CA ALA A 9 -7.52 -2.37 -10.71
C ALA A 9 -6.85 -1.00 -10.95
N GLY A 10 -7.64 0.06 -11.17
CA GLY A 10 -7.11 1.42 -11.33
C GLY A 10 -6.41 1.93 -10.07
N TYR A 11 -6.99 1.68 -8.90
CA TYR A 11 -6.39 2.06 -7.62
C TYR A 11 -5.05 1.35 -7.39
N PHE A 12 -4.98 0.03 -7.54
CA PHE A 12 -3.72 -0.71 -7.33
C PHE A 12 -2.64 -0.36 -8.36
N ALA A 13 -3.03 -0.02 -9.60
CA ALA A 13 -2.09 0.51 -10.59
C ALA A 13 -1.51 1.85 -10.13
N LEU A 14 -2.37 2.77 -9.68
CA LEU A 14 -1.94 4.06 -9.15
C LEU A 14 -1.05 3.90 -7.92
N GLN A 15 -1.41 3.02 -6.98
CA GLN A 15 -0.61 2.75 -5.79
C GLN A 15 0.79 2.22 -6.12
N ALA A 16 0.90 1.30 -7.09
CA ALA A 16 2.20 0.81 -7.54
C ALA A 16 3.07 1.95 -8.11
N VAL A 17 2.49 2.83 -8.93
CA VAL A 17 3.18 4.00 -9.48
C VAL A 17 3.60 4.97 -8.39
N CYS A 18 2.69 5.32 -7.47
CA CYS A 18 2.98 6.19 -6.34
C CYS A 18 4.08 5.62 -5.44
N GLY A 19 4.08 4.30 -5.18
CA GLY A 19 5.14 3.65 -4.39
C GLY A 19 6.51 3.73 -5.07
N LEU A 20 6.57 3.50 -6.39
CA LEU A 20 7.82 3.68 -7.15
C LEU A 20 8.32 5.13 -7.11
N ILE A 21 7.42 6.10 -7.27
CA ILE A 21 7.76 7.53 -7.19
C ILE A 21 8.25 7.89 -5.79
N LEU A 22 7.55 7.46 -4.74
CA LEU A 22 7.90 7.75 -3.35
C LEU A 22 9.30 7.22 -3.01
N TRP A 23 9.57 5.96 -3.32
CA TRP A 23 10.88 5.37 -3.03
C TRP A 23 12.01 5.95 -3.88
N SER A 24 11.72 6.31 -5.13
CA SER A 24 12.68 7.06 -5.94
C SER A 24 12.98 8.43 -5.32
N ALA A 25 11.95 9.13 -4.81
CA ALA A 25 12.13 10.42 -4.16
C ALA A 25 12.93 10.31 -2.84
N ILE A 26 12.65 9.29 -2.02
CA ILE A 26 13.41 9.00 -0.78
C ILE A 26 14.87 8.65 -1.10
N ALA A 27 15.11 7.86 -2.16
CA ALA A 27 16.47 7.47 -2.55
C ALA A 27 17.28 8.63 -3.14
N LEU A 28 16.63 9.56 -3.84
CA LEU A 28 17.29 10.63 -4.59
C LEU A 28 17.33 11.99 -3.85
N SER A 29 16.51 12.19 -2.82
CA SER A 29 16.41 13.48 -2.11
C SER A 29 16.54 13.33 -0.60
N SER A 30 17.64 13.86 -0.05
CA SER A 30 17.87 13.92 1.39
C SER A 30 16.80 14.73 2.13
N THR A 31 16.24 15.76 1.50
CA THR A 31 15.16 16.59 2.06
C THR A 31 13.84 15.82 2.18
N VAL A 32 13.51 14.99 1.18
CA VAL A 32 12.34 14.11 1.27
C VAL A 32 12.60 13.06 2.33
N ARG A 33 13.78 12.41 2.28
CA ARG A 33 14.19 11.37 3.22
C ARG A 33 14.09 11.81 4.69
N SER A 34 14.56 13.01 5.04
CA SER A 34 14.52 13.50 6.41
C SER A 34 13.09 13.62 6.97
N GLY A 35 12.07 13.76 6.12
CA GLY A 35 10.66 13.76 6.54
C GLY A 35 10.10 12.36 6.84
N PHE A 36 10.77 11.30 6.40
CA PHE A 36 10.38 9.89 6.57
C PHE A 36 11.31 9.12 7.53
N ASP A 37 12.37 9.75 8.05
CA ASP A 37 13.23 9.14 9.06
C ASP A 37 12.44 8.98 10.37
N LEU A 38 12.26 7.72 10.79
CA LEU A 38 11.52 7.37 12.01
C LEU A 38 12.28 7.74 13.28
N VAL A 39 13.61 7.76 13.18
CA VAL A 39 14.52 8.18 14.24
C VAL A 39 15.56 9.11 13.61
N GLU A 40 15.64 10.34 14.12
CA GLU A 40 16.55 11.35 13.61
C GLU A 40 18.01 10.84 13.63
N GLY A 41 18.72 10.98 12.51
CA GLY A 41 20.09 10.53 12.36
C GLY A 41 20.28 9.00 12.27
N ARG A 42 19.19 8.21 12.20
CA ARG A 42 19.26 6.74 12.03
C ARG A 42 18.47 6.26 10.81
N PRO A 43 18.96 6.55 9.59
CA PRO A 43 18.31 6.16 8.33
C PRO A 43 18.04 4.65 8.20
N ALA A 44 18.84 3.81 8.86
CA ALA A 44 18.71 2.36 8.84
C ALA A 44 17.35 1.86 9.36
N VAL A 45 16.68 2.62 10.23
CA VAL A 45 15.35 2.25 10.75
C VAL A 45 14.30 2.35 9.66
N THR A 46 14.36 3.39 8.83
CA THR A 46 13.46 3.56 7.68
C THR A 46 13.85 2.61 6.54
N ASP A 47 15.14 2.34 6.33
CA ASP A 47 15.61 1.39 5.32
C ASP A 47 15.12 -0.05 5.57
N ALA A 48 14.87 -0.43 6.83
CA ALA A 48 14.32 -1.73 7.18
C ALA A 48 12.92 -1.98 6.56
N TYR A 49 12.16 -0.90 6.28
CA TYR A 49 10.84 -0.99 5.66
C TYR A 49 10.90 -1.02 4.12
N PHE A 50 12.05 -0.71 3.51
CA PHE A 50 12.20 -0.65 2.05
C PHE A 50 11.79 -1.96 1.36
N PHE A 51 12.22 -3.09 1.91
CA PHE A 51 11.91 -4.38 1.34
C PHE A 51 10.41 -4.69 1.41
N ALA A 52 9.77 -4.39 2.54
CA ALA A 52 8.33 -4.59 2.71
C ALA A 52 7.52 -3.73 1.71
N ASP A 53 7.97 -2.49 1.48
CA ASP A 53 7.32 -1.61 0.53
C ASP A 53 7.54 -2.01 -0.93
N LEU A 54 8.72 -2.53 -1.28
CA LEU A 54 8.93 -3.12 -2.61
C LEU A 54 7.99 -4.31 -2.85
N VAL A 55 7.76 -5.14 -1.83
CA VAL A 55 6.76 -6.21 -1.88
C VAL A 55 5.36 -5.62 -2.06
N ALA A 56 5.01 -4.54 -1.36
CA ALA A 56 3.74 -3.85 -1.52
C ALA A 56 3.54 -3.29 -2.94
N VAL A 57 4.57 -2.70 -3.53
CA VAL A 57 4.56 -2.20 -4.92
C VAL A 57 4.36 -3.33 -5.91
N ALA A 58 5.13 -4.42 -5.77
CA ALA A 58 5.03 -5.58 -6.65
C ALA A 58 3.65 -6.26 -6.53
N ALA A 59 3.15 -6.43 -5.30
CA ALA A 59 1.82 -6.98 -5.04
C ALA A 59 0.71 -6.09 -5.60
N SER A 60 0.85 -4.76 -5.51
CA SER A 60 -0.10 -3.81 -6.09
C SER A 60 -0.11 -3.90 -7.62
N ALA A 61 1.06 -3.95 -8.26
CA ALA A 61 1.16 -4.13 -9.71
C ALA A 61 0.57 -5.47 -10.17
N ALA A 62 0.88 -6.55 -9.45
CA ALA A 62 0.33 -7.88 -9.71
C ALA A 62 -1.20 -7.88 -9.54
N THR A 63 -1.72 -7.24 -8.50
CA THR A 63 -3.16 -7.09 -8.26
C THR A 63 -3.84 -6.34 -9.40
N ALA A 64 -3.27 -5.21 -9.82
CA ALA A 64 -3.80 -4.42 -10.93
C ALA A 64 -3.86 -5.24 -12.22
N TRP A 65 -2.77 -5.92 -12.56
CA TRP A 65 -2.68 -6.77 -13.74
C TRP A 65 -3.68 -7.95 -13.68
N GLY A 66 -3.70 -8.67 -12.57
CA GLY A 66 -4.60 -9.79 -12.35
C GLY A 66 -6.08 -9.37 -12.41
N ALA A 67 -6.43 -8.24 -11.78
CA ALA A 67 -7.77 -7.68 -11.82
C ALA A 67 -8.15 -7.25 -13.24
N TRP A 68 -7.24 -6.63 -14.00
CA TRP A 68 -7.48 -6.25 -15.39
C TRP A 68 -7.69 -7.44 -16.32
N ARG A 69 -7.06 -8.58 -16.00
CA ARG A 69 -7.15 -9.85 -16.74
C ARG A 69 -8.17 -10.83 -16.17
N ASP A 70 -9.04 -10.37 -15.28
CA ASP A 70 -10.12 -11.16 -14.66
C ASP A 70 -9.62 -12.44 -13.97
N ARG A 71 -8.48 -12.35 -13.28
CA ARG A 71 -7.84 -13.49 -12.60
C ARG A 71 -8.17 -13.51 -11.12
N ARG A 72 -8.71 -14.64 -10.65
CA ARG A 72 -9.09 -14.87 -9.23
C ARG A 72 -7.94 -14.73 -8.23
N TRP A 73 -6.71 -15.07 -8.64
CA TRP A 73 -5.55 -14.93 -7.77
C TRP A 73 -5.23 -13.46 -7.43
N ALA A 74 -5.79 -12.48 -8.15
CA ALA A 74 -5.62 -11.05 -7.85
C ALA A 74 -6.09 -10.70 -6.44
N VAL A 75 -7.07 -11.41 -5.88
CA VAL A 75 -7.52 -11.22 -4.50
C VAL A 75 -6.41 -11.54 -3.49
N VAL A 76 -5.62 -12.58 -3.75
CA VAL A 76 -4.50 -12.97 -2.88
C VAL A 76 -3.41 -11.90 -2.92
N ALA A 77 -3.07 -11.42 -4.11
CA ALA A 77 -2.12 -10.31 -4.26
C ALA A 77 -2.61 -9.03 -3.56
N ALA A 78 -3.92 -8.72 -3.66
CA ALA A 78 -4.52 -7.58 -2.96
C ALA A 78 -4.42 -7.74 -1.43
N GLY A 79 -4.64 -8.96 -0.93
CA GLY A 79 -4.47 -9.30 0.48
C GLY A 79 -3.03 -9.10 0.96
N ILE A 80 -2.03 -9.42 0.14
CA ILE A 80 -0.62 -9.14 0.43
C ILE A 80 -0.39 -7.63 0.53
N THR A 81 -0.85 -6.85 -0.45
CA THR A 81 -0.75 -5.38 -0.40
C THR A 81 -1.38 -4.82 0.88
N VAL A 82 -2.60 -5.25 1.22
CA VAL A 82 -3.28 -4.82 2.46
C VAL A 82 -2.47 -5.17 3.70
N GLY A 83 -1.99 -6.41 3.82
CA GLY A 83 -1.16 -6.82 4.94
C GLY A 83 0.10 -5.95 5.09
N THR A 84 0.75 -5.65 3.96
CA THR A 84 1.97 -4.84 3.92
C THR A 84 1.75 -3.37 4.29
N VAL A 85 0.54 -2.81 4.16
CA VAL A 85 0.25 -1.40 4.52
C VAL A 85 -0.45 -1.25 5.88
N VAL A 86 -1.33 -2.20 6.25
CA VAL A 86 -2.05 -2.16 7.53
C VAL A 86 -1.09 -2.27 8.71
N TYR A 87 -0.19 -3.27 8.67
CA TYR A 87 0.78 -3.48 9.75
C TYR A 87 1.62 -2.23 10.06
N PRO A 88 2.34 -1.64 9.09
CA PRO A 88 3.13 -0.43 9.36
C PRO A 88 2.27 0.78 9.68
N THR A 89 1.03 0.89 9.17
CA THR A 89 0.13 1.98 9.56
C THR A 89 -0.22 1.92 11.04
N VAL A 90 -0.60 0.73 11.54
CA VAL A 90 -0.90 0.54 12.97
C VAL A 90 0.35 0.81 13.83
N TYR A 91 1.51 0.34 13.37
CA TYR A 91 2.78 0.62 14.03
C TYR A 91 3.07 2.13 14.08
N LEU A 92 2.90 2.86 12.98
CA LEU A 92 3.09 4.30 12.92
C LEU A 92 2.09 5.08 13.78
N VAL A 93 0.84 4.62 13.88
CA VAL A 93 -0.14 5.22 14.81
C VAL A 93 0.39 5.14 16.24
N ALA A 94 0.85 3.97 16.67
CA ALA A 94 1.42 3.78 18.00
C ALA A 94 2.71 4.61 18.19
N TRP A 95 3.60 4.61 17.19
CA TRP A 95 4.85 5.36 17.21
C TRP A 95 4.62 6.87 17.36
N VAL A 96 3.76 7.46 16.52
CA VAL A 96 3.41 8.89 16.59
C VAL A 96 2.76 9.21 17.93
N ALA A 97 1.91 8.34 18.46
CA ALA A 97 1.25 8.55 19.74
C ALA A 97 2.21 8.54 20.94
N LEU A 98 3.31 7.78 20.85
CA LEU A 98 4.29 7.63 21.94
C LEU A 98 5.47 8.61 21.81
N ASP A 99 6.04 8.73 20.61
CA ASP A 99 7.30 9.44 20.37
C ASP A 99 7.11 10.79 19.67
N GLY A 100 5.92 11.10 19.15
CA GLY A 100 5.61 12.38 18.49
C GLY A 100 6.34 12.64 17.16
N THR A 101 7.08 11.66 16.65
CA THR A 101 7.84 11.73 15.39
C THR A 101 7.13 10.97 14.27
N ALA A 102 7.54 11.18 13.02
CA ALA A 102 7.02 10.49 11.83
C ALA A 102 5.56 10.78 11.43
N SER A 103 4.98 11.89 11.90
CA SER A 103 3.66 12.38 11.48
C SER A 103 3.46 12.48 9.96
N PRO A 104 4.45 12.91 9.15
CA PRO A 104 4.32 12.92 7.69
C PRO A 104 4.14 11.52 7.09
N ALA A 105 4.89 10.52 7.58
CA ALA A 105 4.74 9.14 7.14
C ALA A 105 3.35 8.60 7.48
N LEU A 106 2.86 8.87 8.70
CA LEU A 106 1.51 8.48 9.11
C LEU A 106 0.41 9.12 8.24
N ALA A 107 0.57 10.41 7.89
CA ALA A 107 -0.37 11.13 7.04
C ALA A 107 -0.51 10.52 5.63
N VAL A 108 0.55 9.90 5.11
CA VAL A 108 0.53 9.16 3.84
C VAL A 108 -0.03 7.74 4.01
N MET A 109 0.31 7.08 5.12
CA MET A 109 -0.02 5.68 5.35
C MET A 109 -1.50 5.46 5.66
N VAL A 110 -2.14 6.34 6.43
CA VAL A 110 -3.57 6.23 6.76
C VAL A 110 -4.46 6.19 5.50
N PRO A 111 -4.43 7.18 4.59
CA PRO A 111 -5.26 7.16 3.39
C PRO A 111 -4.91 5.98 2.48
N THR A 112 -3.62 5.64 2.36
CA THR A 112 -3.18 4.48 1.56
C THR A 112 -3.79 3.19 2.09
N THR A 113 -3.75 2.96 3.40
CA THR A 113 -4.30 1.78 4.05
C THR A 113 -5.81 1.71 3.92
N VAL A 114 -6.53 2.80 4.19
CA VAL A 114 -7.99 2.84 4.07
C VAL A 114 -8.43 2.50 2.64
N LEU A 115 -7.79 3.12 1.64
CA LEU A 115 -8.12 2.88 0.24
C LEU A 115 -7.71 1.47 -0.22
N SER A 116 -6.59 0.93 0.26
CA SER A 116 -6.15 -0.44 -0.05
C SER A 116 -7.13 -1.49 0.49
N VAL A 117 -7.62 -1.30 1.71
CA VAL A 117 -8.64 -2.18 2.31
C VAL A 117 -9.94 -2.09 1.51
N TRP A 118 -10.39 -0.88 1.19
CA TRP A 118 -11.63 -0.67 0.42
C TRP A 118 -11.55 -1.25 -1.00
N ALA A 119 -10.46 -1.00 -1.73
CA ALA A 119 -10.23 -1.54 -3.07
C ALA A 119 -10.12 -3.07 -3.07
N SER A 120 -9.46 -3.65 -2.07
CA SER A 120 -9.41 -5.10 -1.88
C SER A 120 -10.80 -5.70 -1.63
N TRP A 121 -11.61 -5.03 -0.80
CA TRP A 121 -12.98 -5.45 -0.55
C TRP A 121 -13.83 -5.40 -1.83
N LEU A 122 -13.71 -4.35 -2.66
CA LEU A 122 -14.38 -4.28 -3.96
C LEU A 122 -13.97 -5.41 -4.89
N LEU A 123 -12.67 -5.73 -4.95
CA LEU A 123 -12.15 -6.81 -5.77
C LEU A 123 -12.67 -8.17 -5.28
N TRP A 124 -12.62 -8.42 -3.97
CA TRP A 124 -13.15 -9.65 -3.36
C TRP A 124 -14.65 -9.82 -3.62
N ARG A 125 -15.45 -8.76 -3.47
CA ARG A 125 -16.89 -8.75 -3.78
C ARG A 125 -17.18 -9.08 -5.24
N ALA A 126 -16.33 -8.63 -6.16
CA ALA A 126 -16.47 -8.92 -7.59
C ALA A 126 -16.14 -10.38 -7.96
N GLU A 127 -15.47 -11.12 -7.08
CA GLU A 127 -15.07 -12.52 -7.27
C GLU A 127 -16.02 -13.53 -6.62
N GLN A 128 -16.90 -13.06 -5.74
CA GLN A 128 -17.90 -13.91 -5.12
C GLN A 128 -18.83 -14.46 -6.22
N PRO A 129 -19.02 -15.79 -6.31
CA PRO A 129 -20.02 -16.34 -7.21
C PRO A 129 -21.36 -15.70 -6.85
N HIS A 130 -22.08 -15.19 -7.86
CA HIS A 130 -23.47 -14.80 -7.67
C HIS A 130 -24.18 -16.04 -7.12
N ALA A 131 -24.47 -16.03 -5.82
CA ALA A 131 -25.29 -17.05 -5.20
C ALA A 131 -26.55 -17.15 -6.08
N VAL A 132 -26.77 -18.35 -6.60
CA VAL A 132 -27.95 -18.75 -7.37
C VAL A 132 -29.16 -18.04 -6.75
N ARG A 133 -29.73 -17.09 -7.48
CA ARG A 133 -31.03 -16.50 -7.19
C ARG A 133 -32.07 -17.25 -7.99
#